data_AF-A0A2I1FH30-F1
#
_entry.id   AF-A0A2I1FH30-F1
#
_cell.length_a   1.000
_cell.length_b   1.000
_cell.length_c   1.000
_cell.angle_alpha   90.00
_cell.angle_beta   90.00
_cell.angle_gamma   90.00
#
_symmetry.space_group_name_H-M   'P 1'
#
loop_
_entity.id
_entity.type
_entity.pdbx_description
1 polymer ?
#
loop_
_entity_poly.entity_id
_entity_poly.type
_entity_poly.pdbx_seq_one_letter_code
_entity_poly.pdbx_strand_id
1 'polypeptide(L)'
;MSRYESSGSSVQTEIEKIFPPENTRLYTRSLFVILLKGTDLGSVFKVVGKEETTIAELKDMIYEKNMNDFKDKKIDANKLNLWLVDIPYDTNNSKLSTLQSRRDMDKENIIIQELGGKKLSPVDDIGDIFTSNSKNIRIIVQPPATTASVYTGK
;
A
#
# COMPACT_ATOMS: atom_id res chain seq x y z
N MET A 1 -10.00 -20.76 57.80
CA MET A 1 -10.35 -20.54 56.38
C MET A 1 -10.20 -19.06 56.08
N SER A 2 -9.16 -18.71 55.32
CA SER A 2 -8.81 -17.33 54.98
C SER A 2 -9.64 -16.87 53.77
N ARG A 3 -10.30 -15.70 53.87
CA ARG A 3 -10.94 -15.03 52.73
C ARG A 3 -9.97 -13.95 52.24
N TYR A 4 -9.44 -14.13 51.04
CA TYR A 4 -8.65 -13.11 50.34
C TYR A 4 -9.56 -11.96 49.93
N GLU A 5 -9.20 -10.74 50.34
CA GLU A 5 -9.80 -9.50 49.85
C GLU A 5 -9.25 -9.15 48.46
N SER A 6 -10.16 -8.73 47.58
CA SER A 6 -9.92 -8.39 46.18
C SER A 6 -9.18 -7.05 46.06
N SER A 7 -7.85 -7.11 45.90
CA SER A 7 -6.97 -5.97 45.60
C SER A 7 -6.92 -5.70 44.08
N GLY A 8 -8.07 -5.49 43.45
CA GLY A 8 -8.17 -5.26 41.99
C GLY A 8 -8.46 -3.82 41.55
N SER A 9 -8.75 -2.89 42.47
CA SER A 9 -9.42 -1.62 42.10
C SER A 9 -8.50 -0.41 41.90
N SER A 10 -7.37 -0.30 42.60
CA SER A 10 -6.56 0.94 42.54
C SER A 10 -5.72 1.06 41.27
N VAL A 11 -5.24 -0.05 40.72
CA VAL A 11 -4.36 -0.02 39.52
C VAL A 11 -5.14 0.34 38.25
N GLN A 12 -6.39 -0.14 38.11
CA GLN A 12 -7.24 0.23 36.97
C GLN A 12 -7.56 1.73 36.94
N THR A 13 -7.82 2.31 38.11
CA THR A 13 -8.16 3.74 38.25
C THR A 13 -6.96 4.65 37.97
N GLU A 14 -5.75 4.22 38.29
CA GLU A 14 -4.52 4.97 37.98
C GLU A 14 -4.21 4.94 36.46
N ILE A 15 -4.43 3.80 35.79
CA ILE A 15 -4.23 3.65 34.34
C ILE A 15 -5.19 4.54 33.54
N GLU A 16 -6.46 4.63 33.96
CA GLU A 16 -7.46 5.51 33.32
C GLU A 16 -7.17 7.01 33.50
N LYS A 17 -6.47 7.41 34.57
CA LYS A 17 -6.00 8.80 34.75
C LYS A 17 -4.81 9.15 33.86
N ILE A 18 -3.96 8.18 33.54
CA ILE A 18 -2.81 8.37 32.66
C ILE A 18 -3.26 8.41 31.19
N PHE A 19 -4.36 7.74 30.86
CA PHE A 19 -4.93 7.69 29.51
C PHE A 19 -6.43 8.05 29.53
N PRO A 20 -6.79 9.35 29.51
CA PRO A 20 -8.18 9.74 29.46
C PRO A 20 -8.88 9.12 28.23
N PRO A 21 -10.11 8.58 28.38
CA PRO A 21 -10.78 7.77 27.37
C PRO A 21 -11.27 8.56 26.13
N GLU A 22 -10.90 9.83 25.98
CA GLU A 22 -11.32 10.67 24.85
C GLU A 22 -10.29 10.74 23.71
N ASN A 23 -9.17 10.02 23.78
CA ASN A 23 -8.15 9.98 22.71
C ASN A 23 -7.93 8.60 22.07
N THR A 24 -8.83 7.64 22.31
CA THR A 24 -8.87 6.32 21.66
C THR A 24 -9.55 6.38 20.29
N ARG A 25 -9.28 7.42 19.48
CA ARG A 25 -9.30 7.22 18.02
C ARG A 25 -8.04 6.44 17.68
N LEU A 26 -8.21 5.13 17.81
CA LEU A 26 -7.32 4.04 17.50
C LEU A 26 -6.31 4.44 16.42
N TYR A 27 -5.02 4.25 16.69
CA TYR A 27 -3.98 4.23 15.68
C TYR A 27 -4.23 3.04 14.74
N THR A 28 -5.22 3.13 13.86
CA THR A 28 -5.41 2.10 12.84
C THR A 28 -4.33 2.30 11.79
N ARG A 29 -3.27 1.51 11.94
CA ARG A 29 -2.19 1.39 10.97
C ARG A 29 -2.60 0.36 9.93
N SER A 30 -2.86 0.81 8.71
CA SER A 30 -3.17 -0.09 7.60
C SER A 30 -1.87 -0.50 6.90
N LEU A 31 -1.66 -1.81 6.75
CA LEU A 31 -0.49 -2.39 6.12
C LEU A 31 -0.84 -2.87 4.71
N PHE A 32 -0.07 -2.42 3.72
CA PHE A 32 -0.24 -2.83 2.32
C PHE A 32 1.00 -3.49 1.78
N VAL A 33 0.79 -4.47 0.92
CA VAL A 33 1.83 -5.13 0.14
C VAL A 33 1.76 -4.55 -1.27
N ILE A 34 2.87 -3.95 -1.69
CA ILE A 34 2.99 -3.13 -2.89
C ILE A 34 3.98 -3.79 -3.83
N LEU A 35 3.64 -3.87 -5.11
CA LEU A 35 4.53 -4.32 -6.18
C LEU A 35 4.80 -3.15 -7.14
N LEU A 36 6.07 -2.90 -7.45
CA LEU A 36 6.42 -1.99 -8.54
C LEU A 36 6.22 -2.70 -9.88
N LYS A 37 5.73 -1.96 -10.87
CA LYS A 37 5.56 -2.51 -12.23
C LYS A 37 6.91 -2.69 -12.91
N GLY A 38 7.07 -3.81 -13.61
CA GLY A 38 8.25 -4.10 -14.43
C GLY A 38 9.45 -4.64 -13.63
N THR A 39 9.24 -4.94 -12.35
CA THR A 39 10.23 -5.54 -11.46
C THR A 39 9.81 -6.97 -11.10
N ASP A 40 10.75 -7.76 -10.57
CA ASP A 40 10.45 -9.10 -10.08
C ASP A 40 9.62 -9.06 -8.77
N LEU A 41 9.09 -10.21 -8.35
CA LEU A 41 8.38 -10.32 -7.07
C LEU A 41 9.25 -9.99 -5.84
N GLY A 42 10.58 -9.99 -5.97
CA GLY A 42 11.49 -9.54 -4.92
C GLY A 42 11.42 -8.04 -4.64
N SER A 43 10.89 -7.26 -5.57
CA SER A 43 10.57 -5.83 -5.37
C SER A 43 9.30 -5.57 -4.56
N VAL A 44 8.59 -6.62 -4.12
CA VAL A 44 7.41 -6.45 -3.28
C VAL A 44 7.83 -5.91 -1.91
N PHE A 45 7.23 -4.79 -1.50
CA PHE A 45 7.50 -4.20 -0.18
C PHE A 45 6.23 -3.74 0.52
N LYS A 46 6.38 -3.52 1.83
CA LYS A 46 5.30 -3.09 2.71
C LYS A 46 5.33 -1.58 2.94
N VAL A 47 4.15 -0.97 2.99
CA VAL A 47 3.92 0.41 3.44
C VAL A 47 2.87 0.39 4.54
N VAL A 48 3.07 1.24 5.56
CA VAL A 48 2.15 1.41 6.68
C VAL A 48 1.63 2.83 6.65
N GLY A 49 0.32 3.02 6.49
CA GLY A 49 -0.37 4.32 6.52
C GLY A 49 -1.44 4.38 7.60
N LYS A 50 -2.02 5.55 7.81
CA LYS A 50 -3.19 5.74 8.69
C LYS A 50 -4.45 5.77 7.83
N GLU A 51 -5.61 5.41 8.38
CA GLU A 51 -6.88 5.44 7.62
C GLU A 51 -7.14 6.78 6.90
N GLU A 52 -6.83 7.92 7.54
CA GLU A 52 -6.97 9.26 6.95
C GLU A 52 -5.92 9.62 5.88
N THR A 53 -4.97 8.73 5.59
CA THR A 53 -3.97 8.97 4.55
C THR A 53 -4.63 8.89 3.18
N THR A 54 -4.49 9.94 2.39
CA THR A 54 -4.98 10.00 1.02
C THR A 54 -4.13 9.13 0.09
N ILE A 55 -4.68 8.74 -1.06
CA ILE A 55 -3.90 8.08 -2.11
C ILE A 55 -2.77 8.99 -2.64
N ALA A 56 -2.93 10.31 -2.62
CA ALA A 56 -1.85 11.24 -2.96
C ALA A 56 -0.66 11.11 -2.01
N GLU A 57 -0.90 11.15 -0.69
CA GLU A 57 0.13 10.96 0.32
C GLU A 57 0.75 9.56 0.25
N LEU A 58 -0.05 8.53 -0.05
CA LEU A 58 0.47 7.18 -0.27
C LEU A 58 1.46 7.12 -1.44
N LYS A 59 1.24 7.89 -2.52
CA LYS A 59 2.22 7.97 -3.62
C LYS A 59 3.55 8.55 -3.15
N ASP A 60 3.52 9.58 -2.31
CA ASP A 60 4.73 10.18 -1.74
C ASP A 60 5.47 9.18 -0.85
N MET A 61 4.76 8.45 0.01
CA MET A 61 5.35 7.39 0.85
C MET A 61 5.99 6.27 0.02
N ILE A 62 5.35 5.86 -1.07
CA ILE A 62 5.89 4.86 -2.03
C ILE A 62 7.15 5.39 -2.70
N TYR A 63 7.10 6.66 -3.13
CA TYR A 63 8.22 7.33 -3.79
C TYR A 63 9.43 7.40 -2.87
N GLU A 64 9.27 7.89 -1.64
CA GLU A 64 10.35 7.98 -0.65
C GLU A 64 11.02 6.62 -0.41
N LYS A 65 10.21 5.56 -0.32
CA LYS A 65 10.70 4.20 -0.05
C LYS A 65 11.51 3.60 -1.19
N ASN A 66 11.32 4.06 -2.43
CA ASN A 66 12.05 3.62 -3.62
C ASN A 66 12.66 4.81 -4.38
N MET A 67 13.11 5.83 -3.63
CA MET A 67 13.49 7.11 -4.20
C MET A 67 14.59 6.99 -5.26
N ASN A 68 15.56 6.12 -5.06
CA ASN A 68 16.67 5.92 -6.01
C ASN A 68 16.15 5.47 -7.38
N ASP A 69 15.23 4.50 -7.41
CA ASP A 69 14.67 3.97 -8.65
C ASP A 69 13.83 4.99 -9.42
N PHE A 70 13.13 5.88 -8.71
CA PHE A 70 12.28 6.90 -9.33
C PHE A 70 13.06 8.16 -9.74
N LYS A 71 14.03 8.58 -8.92
CA LYS A 71 14.83 9.78 -9.18
C LYS A 71 15.70 9.61 -10.43
N ASP A 72 16.32 8.44 -10.59
CA ASP A 72 17.13 8.14 -11.78
C ASP A 72 16.30 8.18 -13.07
N LYS A 73 15.01 7.83 -12.97
CA LYS A 73 14.05 7.85 -14.08
C LYS A 73 13.33 9.20 -14.23
N LYS A 74 13.62 10.19 -13.39
CA LYS A 74 12.96 11.52 -13.36
C LYS A 74 11.44 11.42 -13.24
N ILE A 75 10.95 10.53 -12.38
CA ILE A 75 9.52 10.30 -12.17
C ILE A 75 9.09 10.95 -10.87
N ASP A 76 8.19 11.92 -10.94
CA ASP A 76 7.61 12.52 -9.74
C ASP A 76 6.53 11.59 -9.12
N ALA A 77 6.39 11.63 -7.79
CA ALA A 77 5.43 10.82 -7.05
C ALA A 77 3.98 11.00 -7.56
N ASN A 78 3.58 12.23 -7.88
CA ASN A 78 2.24 12.53 -8.38
C ASN A 78 1.94 11.90 -9.76
N LYS A 79 2.96 11.49 -10.52
CA LYS A 79 2.82 10.82 -11.83
C LYS A 79 2.60 9.32 -11.70
N LEU A 80 2.77 8.74 -10.53
CA LEU A 80 2.52 7.32 -10.29
C LEU A 80 1.03 7.01 -10.42
N ASN A 81 0.69 5.95 -11.14
CA ASN A 81 -0.65 5.37 -11.14
C ASN A 81 -0.68 4.22 -10.13
N LEU A 82 -1.63 4.26 -9.20
CA LEU A 82 -1.85 3.18 -8.24
C LEU A 82 -3.08 2.36 -8.65
N TRP A 83 -2.92 1.05 -8.71
CA TRP A 83 -3.97 0.11 -9.06
C TRP A 83 -4.27 -0.79 -7.87
N LEU A 84 -5.52 -0.75 -7.39
CA LEU A 84 -6.04 -1.68 -6.40
C LEU A 84 -6.18 -3.05 -7.03
N VAL A 85 -5.60 -4.05 -6.38
CA VAL A 85 -5.69 -5.47 -6.75
C VAL A 85 -5.89 -6.32 -5.51
N ASP A 86 -6.17 -7.60 -5.71
CA ASP A 86 -6.15 -8.61 -4.66
C ASP A 86 -5.52 -9.90 -5.18
N ILE A 87 -4.22 -10.06 -4.95
CA ILE A 87 -3.44 -11.18 -5.49
C ILE A 87 -2.72 -11.91 -4.36
N PRO A 88 -3.09 -13.16 -4.06
CA PRO A 88 -2.35 -13.99 -3.11
C PRO A 88 -0.87 -14.10 -3.52
N TYR A 89 0.03 -13.84 -2.58
CA TYR A 89 1.48 -13.87 -2.83
C TYR A 89 2.08 -15.27 -2.62
N ASP A 90 1.55 -16.02 -1.66
CA ASP A 90 2.05 -17.33 -1.21
C ASP A 90 1.42 -18.52 -1.93
N THR A 91 0.48 -18.26 -2.82
CA THR A 91 -0.25 -19.29 -3.56
C THR A 91 0.02 -19.14 -5.05
N ASN A 92 0.48 -20.22 -5.70
CA ASN A 92 0.59 -20.25 -7.16
C ASN A 92 -0.79 -19.98 -7.78
N ASN A 93 -0.91 -18.83 -8.44
CA ASN A 93 -2.14 -18.42 -9.11
C ASN A 93 -1.81 -17.75 -10.45
N SER A 94 -2.79 -17.79 -11.37
CA SER A 94 -2.62 -17.28 -12.73
C SER A 94 -2.26 -15.79 -12.78
N LYS A 95 -2.72 -14.99 -11.81
CA LYS A 95 -2.38 -13.55 -11.73
C LYS A 95 -0.92 -13.35 -11.34
N LEU A 96 -0.40 -14.15 -10.40
CA LEU A 96 1.00 -14.14 -10.01
C LEU A 96 1.90 -14.56 -11.19
N SER A 97 1.50 -15.56 -11.97
CA SER A 97 2.23 -15.95 -13.18
C SER A 97 2.17 -14.86 -14.27
N THR A 98 1.05 -14.15 -14.42
CA THR A 98 0.95 -12.97 -15.30
C THR A 98 1.95 -11.89 -14.88
N LEU A 99 2.08 -11.61 -13.58
CA LEU A 99 3.03 -10.63 -13.05
C LEU A 99 4.49 -11.01 -13.36
N GLN A 100 4.83 -12.30 -13.28
CA GLN A 100 6.20 -12.79 -13.49
C GLN A 100 6.59 -12.94 -14.97
N SER A 101 5.64 -13.30 -15.84
CA SER A 101 5.93 -13.71 -17.22
C SER A 101 5.94 -12.56 -18.23
N ARG A 102 5.34 -11.41 -17.92
CA ARG A 102 5.08 -10.33 -18.88
C ARG A 102 5.94 -9.11 -18.59
N ARG A 103 6.96 -8.90 -19.41
CA ARG A 103 7.80 -7.68 -19.41
C ARG A 103 7.17 -6.51 -20.17
N ASP A 104 6.10 -6.76 -20.93
CA ASP A 104 5.34 -5.82 -21.76
C ASP A 104 4.10 -5.24 -21.04
N MET A 105 4.17 -5.12 -19.71
CA MET A 105 3.04 -4.74 -18.87
C MET A 105 2.60 -3.28 -19.08
N ASP A 106 3.18 -2.53 -20.02
CA ASP A 106 2.98 -1.11 -20.33
C ASP A 106 1.51 -0.73 -20.55
N LYS A 107 0.66 -1.70 -20.92
CA LYS A 107 -0.76 -1.50 -21.21
C LYS A 107 -1.60 -1.63 -19.94
N GLU A 108 -2.30 -0.55 -19.58
CA GLU A 108 -3.31 -0.53 -18.50
C GLU A 108 -4.33 -1.68 -18.63
N ASN A 109 -4.65 -2.10 -19.86
CA ASN A 109 -5.56 -3.22 -20.13
C ASN A 109 -5.17 -4.52 -19.44
N ILE A 110 -3.88 -4.84 -19.29
CA ILE A 110 -3.45 -6.09 -18.64
C ILE A 110 -3.81 -6.02 -17.14
N ILE A 111 -3.53 -4.88 -16.50
CA ILE A 111 -3.83 -4.68 -15.09
C ILE A 111 -5.34 -4.75 -14.86
N ILE A 112 -6.15 -4.14 -15.73
CA ILE A 112 -7.61 -4.17 -15.61
C ILE A 112 -8.17 -5.57 -15.87
N GLN A 113 -7.86 -6.18 -17.01
CA GLN A 113 -8.52 -7.40 -17.50
C GLN A 113 -7.97 -8.68 -16.85
N GLU A 114 -6.65 -8.81 -16.73
CA GLU A 114 -6.03 -10.04 -16.23
C GLU A 114 -5.89 -10.02 -14.71
N LEU A 115 -5.61 -8.86 -14.11
CA LEU A 115 -5.38 -8.73 -12.67
C LEU A 115 -6.60 -8.25 -11.89
N GLY A 116 -7.63 -7.72 -12.57
CA GLY A 116 -8.83 -7.15 -11.94
C GLY A 116 -8.57 -5.79 -11.31
N GLY A 117 -7.60 -5.04 -11.84
CA GLY A 117 -7.12 -3.80 -11.26
C GLY A 117 -8.11 -2.65 -11.40
N LYS A 118 -8.33 -1.93 -10.30
CA LYS A 118 -9.09 -0.67 -10.27
C LYS A 118 -8.15 0.49 -10.02
N LYS A 119 -8.17 1.50 -10.89
CA LYS A 119 -7.36 2.71 -10.70
C LYS A 119 -7.85 3.49 -9.47
N LEU A 120 -6.94 3.88 -8.60
CA LEU A 120 -7.24 4.64 -7.38
C LEU A 120 -7.24 6.14 -7.66
N SER A 121 -8.20 6.87 -7.09
CA SER A 121 -8.27 8.33 -7.17
C SER A 121 -7.33 8.95 -6.14
N PRO A 122 -6.61 10.04 -6.46
CA PRO A 122 -5.68 10.67 -5.51
C PRO A 122 -6.36 11.25 -4.26
N VAL A 123 -7.67 11.49 -4.30
CA VAL A 123 -8.46 12.05 -3.19
C VAL A 123 -9.15 10.99 -2.34
N ASP A 124 -9.07 9.71 -2.72
CA ASP A 124 -9.64 8.64 -1.90
C ASP A 124 -8.77 8.46 -0.64
N ASP A 125 -9.39 8.16 0.49
CA ASP A 125 -8.70 7.79 1.73
C ASP A 125 -8.43 6.28 1.75
N ILE A 126 -7.28 5.89 2.28
CA ILE A 126 -6.92 4.46 2.32
C ILE A 126 -7.83 3.65 3.24
N GLY A 127 -8.38 4.27 4.29
CA GLY A 127 -9.31 3.61 5.22
C GLY A 127 -10.59 3.14 4.54
N ASP A 128 -11.09 3.92 3.57
CA ASP A 128 -12.30 3.59 2.82
C ASP A 128 -12.09 2.42 1.84
N ILE A 129 -10.86 2.26 1.35
CA ILE A 129 -10.51 1.26 0.34
C ILE A 129 -10.07 -0.06 1.01
N PHE A 130 -9.33 0.02 2.11
CA PHE A 130 -8.65 -1.12 2.72
C PHE A 130 -9.16 -1.37 4.14
N THR A 131 -10.34 -1.98 4.22
CA THR A 131 -11.04 -2.25 5.48
C THR A 131 -10.50 -3.47 6.25
N SER A 132 -9.51 -4.19 5.71
CA SER A 132 -8.93 -5.38 6.34
C SER A 132 -7.45 -5.55 6.02
N ASN A 133 -6.73 -6.12 6.98
CA ASN A 133 -5.34 -6.49 6.79
C ASN A 133 -5.24 -7.77 5.95
N SER A 134 -4.46 -7.71 4.87
CA SER A 134 -4.20 -8.86 4.00
C SER A 134 -2.71 -8.97 3.69
N LYS A 135 -2.23 -10.22 3.49
CA LYS A 135 -0.87 -10.49 3.01
C LYS A 135 -0.79 -10.53 1.47
N ASN A 136 -1.92 -10.38 0.79
CA ASN A 136 -2.00 -10.33 -0.66
C ASN A 136 -1.34 -9.05 -1.18
N ILE A 137 -0.82 -9.07 -2.40
CA ILE A 137 -0.48 -7.82 -3.10
C ILE A 137 -1.78 -7.03 -3.26
N ARG A 138 -1.79 -5.80 -2.76
CA ARG A 138 -2.96 -4.91 -2.73
C ARG A 138 -2.83 -3.74 -3.69
N ILE A 139 -1.60 -3.37 -4.04
CA ILE A 139 -1.31 -2.22 -4.90
C ILE A 139 -0.25 -2.60 -5.94
N ILE A 140 -0.53 -2.29 -7.20
CA ILE A 140 0.47 -2.24 -8.27
C ILE A 140 0.79 -0.78 -8.56
N VAL A 141 2.07 -0.43 -8.48
CA VAL A 141 2.57 0.92 -8.80
C VAL A 141 3.02 0.94 -10.24
N GLN A 142 2.32 1.68 -11.08
CA GLN A 142 2.67 1.89 -12.47
C GLN A 142 3.26 3.30 -12.65
N PRO A 143 4.56 3.43 -12.98
CA PRO A 143 5.10 4.70 -13.43
C PRO A 143 4.40 5.17 -14.72
N PRO A 144 4.40 6.48 -15.02
CA PRO A 144 3.85 6.97 -16.28
C PRO A 144 4.56 6.30 -17.46
N ALA A 145 3.84 6.06 -18.54
CA ALA A 145 4.47 5.53 -19.75
C ALA A 145 5.58 6.50 -20.18
N THR A 146 6.80 6.00 -20.32
CA THR A 146 7.89 6.79 -20.88
C THR A 146 7.52 7.07 -22.33
N THR A 147 7.05 8.28 -22.64
CA THR A 147 7.17 8.82 -23.99
C THR A 147 8.67 8.86 -24.26
N ALA A 148 9.19 7.86 -24.97
CA ALA A 148 10.50 7.95 -25.57
C ALA A 148 10.51 9.28 -26.33
N SER A 149 11.28 10.25 -25.83
CA SER A 149 11.58 11.43 -26.60
C SER A 149 12.20 10.92 -27.88
N VAL A 150 11.42 11.00 -28.97
CA VAL A 150 11.91 10.78 -30.32
C VAL A 150 13.00 11.83 -30.50
N TYR A 151 14.26 11.44 -30.27
CA TYR A 151 15.40 12.24 -30.71
C TYR A 151 15.48 12.08 -32.23
N THR A 152 14.59 12.78 -32.93
CA THR A 152 14.78 13.10 -34.34
C THR A 152 15.76 14.27 -34.40
N GLY A 153 17.04 13.91 -34.62
CA GLY A 153 18.00 14.62 -35.45
C GLY A 153 18.45 16.02 -35.04
N LYS A 154 19.77 16.19 -34.88
CA LYS A 154 20.61 16.64 -35.99
C LYS A 154 22.03 16.08 -35.85
#